data_AF-A0A914AC00-F1
#
_entry.id   AF-A0A914AC00-F1
#
_cell.length_a   1.000
_cell.length_b   1.000
_cell.length_c   1.000
_cell.angle_alpha   90.00
_cell.angle_beta   90.00
_cell.angle_gamma   90.00
#
_symmetry.space_group_name_H-M   'P 1'
#
loop_
_entity.id
_entity.type
_entity.pdbx_description
1 polymer ?
#
loop_
_entity_poly.entity_id
_entity_poly.type
_entity_poly.pdbx_seq_one_letter_code
_entity_poly.pdbx_strand_id
1 'polypeptide(L)'
;MMKAVSTTVICGRDCSMDPQCASFNYDAGSHLCELNNQTRLQSPCTFVEKQDSFYFDESKKTTAGTACAREFSIVGKPAEQSSMHNNGAAAAVDGSSSSAITHCSYTLEDPAPWWRVDLGEDHCISKVRILNRGDCCSYRLEDAVVRAGDNTTVTDNPTCGSPVTAAQAQPLGCTIEFDCSPELRARYVSVDIPGKGILQLCEVTVEEIPLDHCSGEQNCQ
;
A
#
# COMPACT_ATOMS: atom_id res chain seq x y z
N MET A 1 -3.64 -5.92 23.86
CA MET A 1 -4.27 -5.54 25.16
C MET A 1 -4.58 -4.05 25.13
N MET A 2 -5.82 -3.63 25.43
CA MET A 2 -6.22 -2.20 25.43
C MET A 2 -6.16 -1.59 26.83
N LYS A 3 -5.59 -0.39 26.96
CA LYS A 3 -5.46 0.38 28.21
C LYS A 3 -5.52 1.89 27.96
N ALA A 4 -6.06 2.64 28.90
CA ALA A 4 -5.99 4.10 28.85
C ALA A 4 -4.60 4.59 29.30
N VAL A 5 -3.93 5.41 28.48
CA VAL A 5 -2.63 6.03 28.79
C VAL A 5 -2.59 7.48 28.32
N SER A 6 -1.91 8.35 29.06
CA SER A 6 -1.96 9.80 28.78
C SER A 6 -1.16 10.24 27.55
N THR A 7 -0.21 9.44 27.07
CA THR A 7 0.60 9.78 25.89
C THR A 7 1.02 8.56 25.10
N THR A 8 1.32 8.78 23.82
CA THR A 8 1.93 7.81 22.91
C THR A 8 3.24 7.23 23.45
N VAL A 9 4.04 8.04 24.16
CA VAL A 9 5.31 7.62 24.75
C VAL A 9 5.11 6.53 25.79
N ILE A 10 4.05 6.63 26.60
CA ILE A 10 3.71 5.60 27.58
C ILE A 10 3.26 4.32 26.88
N CYS A 11 2.45 4.44 25.82
CA CYS A 11 2.02 3.29 25.04
C CYS A 11 3.22 2.53 24.43
N GLY A 12 4.18 3.26 23.86
CA GLY A 12 5.39 2.66 23.30
C GLY A 12 6.28 2.00 24.34
N ARG A 13 6.46 2.63 25.52
CA ARG A 13 7.17 2.01 26.64
C ARG A 13 6.50 0.71 27.08
N ASP A 14 5.18 0.70 27.20
CA ASP A 14 4.42 -0.48 27.60
C ASP A 14 4.56 -1.61 26.57
N CYS A 15 4.59 -1.28 25.26
CA CYS A 15 4.92 -2.25 24.21
C CYS A 15 6.34 -2.81 24.36
N SER A 16 7.35 -1.94 24.53
CA SER A 16 8.75 -2.39 24.67
C SER A 16 9.00 -3.28 25.90
N MET A 17 8.14 -3.21 26.91
CA MET A 17 8.22 -4.06 28.10
C MET A 17 7.45 -5.39 27.96
N ASP A 18 6.56 -5.50 26.97
CA ASP A 18 5.79 -6.72 26.72
C ASP A 18 6.49 -7.56 25.64
N PRO A 19 7.02 -8.76 25.97
CA PRO A 19 7.74 -9.60 25.01
C PRO A 19 6.87 -10.15 23.88
N GLN A 20 5.54 -10.04 23.98
CA GLN A 20 4.61 -10.40 22.92
C GLN A 20 4.21 -9.21 22.05
N CYS A 21 4.62 -7.98 22.39
CA CYS A 21 4.26 -6.80 21.61
C CYS A 21 5.20 -6.65 20.41
N ALA A 22 4.61 -6.58 19.22
CA ALA A 22 5.29 -6.30 17.96
C ALA A 22 4.92 -4.90 17.40
N SER A 23 3.79 -4.35 17.83
CA SER A 23 3.31 -3.02 17.41
C SER A 23 2.33 -2.44 18.42
N PHE A 24 2.07 -1.15 18.37
CA PHE A 24 1.03 -0.54 19.20
C PHE A 24 0.27 0.57 18.48
N ASN A 25 -0.99 0.74 18.86
CA ASN A 25 -1.85 1.82 18.38
C ASN A 25 -2.13 2.78 19.53
N TYR A 26 -2.11 4.09 19.27
CA TYR A 26 -2.48 5.11 20.22
C TYR A 26 -3.49 6.08 19.62
N ASP A 27 -4.68 6.13 20.18
CA ASP A 27 -5.74 7.07 19.81
C ASP A 27 -5.62 8.33 20.69
N ALA A 28 -5.29 9.47 20.08
CA ALA A 28 -5.07 10.71 20.82
C ALA A 28 -6.37 11.34 21.34
N GLY A 29 -7.50 11.11 20.67
CA GLY A 29 -8.80 11.64 21.08
C GLY A 29 -9.39 10.95 22.31
N SER A 30 -9.19 9.64 22.43
CA SER A 30 -9.70 8.81 23.53
C SER A 30 -8.63 8.41 24.55
N HIS A 31 -7.36 8.75 24.29
CA HIS A 31 -6.21 8.35 25.12
C HIS A 31 -6.10 6.83 25.30
N LEU A 32 -6.48 6.07 24.28
CA LEU A 32 -6.49 4.61 24.32
C LEU A 32 -5.22 4.05 23.65
N CYS A 33 -4.53 3.16 24.36
CA CYS A 33 -3.38 2.41 23.88
C CYS A 33 -3.75 0.95 23.67
N GLU A 34 -3.41 0.42 22.51
CA GLU A 34 -3.61 -0.97 22.13
C GLU A 34 -2.28 -1.63 21.78
N LEU A 35 -1.84 -2.60 22.59
CA LEU A 35 -0.66 -3.42 22.28
C LEU A 35 -1.04 -4.59 21.39
N ASN A 36 -0.30 -4.82 20.31
CA ASN A 36 -0.54 -5.85 19.31
C ASN A 36 0.66 -6.79 19.19
N ASN A 37 0.39 -8.07 18.92
CA ASN A 37 1.42 -9.09 18.70
C ASN A 37 1.80 -9.28 17.22
N GLN A 38 1.29 -8.41 16.36
CA GLN A 38 1.54 -8.37 14.92
C GLN A 38 1.67 -6.91 14.49
N THR A 39 2.37 -6.65 13.40
CA THR A 39 2.43 -5.31 12.78
C THR A 39 1.28 -5.10 11.81
N ARG A 40 1.00 -3.84 11.44
CA ARG A 40 0.05 -3.51 10.36
C ARG A 40 0.39 -4.25 9.06
N LEU A 41 1.68 -4.35 8.73
CA LEU A 41 2.15 -5.08 7.55
C LEU A 41 1.84 -6.57 7.61
N GLN A 42 1.79 -7.17 8.79
CA GLN A 42 1.47 -8.60 8.95
C GLN A 42 -0.03 -8.87 8.94
N SER A 43 -0.86 -7.87 9.22
CA SER A 43 -2.32 -8.02 9.34
C SER A 43 -3.09 -6.89 8.64
N PRO A 44 -2.92 -6.72 7.31
CA PRO A 44 -3.51 -5.61 6.56
C PRO A 44 -5.04 -5.59 6.58
N CYS A 45 -5.71 -6.75 6.63
CA CYS A 45 -7.18 -6.84 6.60
C CYS A 45 -7.90 -6.33 7.84
N THR A 46 -7.22 -6.44 8.99
CA THR A 46 -7.77 -6.01 10.27
C THR A 46 -7.32 -4.61 10.62
N PHE A 47 -6.46 -4.01 9.79
CA PHE A 47 -6.05 -2.63 9.96
C PHE A 47 -7.20 -1.71 9.57
N VAL A 48 -7.56 -0.82 10.50
CA VAL A 48 -8.53 0.25 10.28
C VAL A 48 -7.81 1.54 10.62
N GLU A 49 -7.53 2.36 9.61
CA GLU A 49 -6.98 3.70 9.80
C GLU A 49 -8.07 4.61 10.41
N LYS A 50 -7.75 5.27 11.52
CA LYS A 50 -8.63 6.22 12.20
C LYS A 50 -7.97 7.58 12.27
N GLN A 51 -8.78 8.63 12.10
CA GLN A 51 -8.35 9.99 12.32
C GLN A 51 -7.83 10.15 13.77
N ASP A 52 -6.73 10.88 13.93
CA ASP A 52 -6.05 11.13 15.23
C ASP A 52 -5.51 9.89 15.95
N SER A 53 -5.42 8.75 15.26
CA SER A 53 -4.74 7.55 15.75
C SER A 53 -3.34 7.41 15.16
N PHE A 54 -2.40 7.05 16.03
CA PHE A 54 -1.02 6.75 15.67
C PHE A 54 -0.80 5.25 15.69
N TYR A 55 -0.26 4.71 14.61
CA TYR A 55 0.05 3.29 14.47
C TYR A 55 1.56 3.11 14.38
N PHE A 56 2.13 2.40 15.35
CA PHE A 56 3.56 2.17 15.44
C PHE A 56 3.87 0.74 15.09
N ASP A 57 4.44 0.52 13.92
CA ASP A 57 5.09 -0.73 13.57
C ASP A 57 6.62 -0.56 13.66
N GLU A 58 7.33 -1.62 14.07
CA GLU A 58 8.81 -1.61 14.15
C GLU A 58 9.48 -1.26 12.81
N SER A 59 8.74 -1.35 11.69
CA SER A 59 9.22 -0.99 10.36
C SER A 59 9.21 0.51 10.07
N LYS A 60 8.56 1.38 10.87
CA LYS A 60 8.47 2.81 10.55
C LYS A 60 8.70 3.71 11.77
N LYS A 61 9.64 4.62 11.58
CA LYS A 61 9.53 5.99 12.08
C LYS A 61 8.21 6.55 11.53
N THR A 62 7.09 6.26 12.17
CA THR A 62 5.82 6.92 11.87
C THR A 62 5.96 8.36 12.34
N THR A 63 6.61 9.19 11.54
CA THR A 63 6.30 10.61 11.56
C THR A 63 4.82 10.68 11.28
N ALA A 64 4.10 11.43 12.13
CA ALA A 64 2.67 11.73 11.99
C ALA A 64 2.27 11.82 10.52
N GLY A 65 1.14 11.22 10.16
CA GLY A 65 0.59 11.27 8.80
C GLY A 65 0.88 12.64 8.18
N THR A 66 1.60 12.64 7.06
CA THR A 66 2.03 13.87 6.39
C THR A 66 0.78 14.70 6.16
N ALA A 67 0.65 15.84 6.86
CA ALA A 67 -0.59 16.60 6.93
C ALA A 67 -1.12 17.11 5.56
N CYS A 68 -0.33 16.95 4.48
CA CYS A 68 -0.73 17.24 3.10
C CYS A 68 -1.01 16.01 2.23
N ALA A 69 -0.89 14.78 2.74
CA ALA A 69 -1.18 13.59 1.94
C ALA A 69 -2.66 13.56 1.59
N ARG A 70 -2.96 13.32 0.31
CA ARG A 70 -4.33 13.16 -0.18
C ARG A 70 -4.41 12.00 -1.15
N GLU A 71 -5.59 11.40 -1.25
CA GLU A 71 -5.86 10.42 -2.30
C GLU A 71 -5.94 11.11 -3.67
N PHE A 72 -5.18 10.58 -4.63
CA PHE A 72 -5.26 10.95 -6.02
C PHE A 72 -6.07 9.90 -6.78
N SER A 73 -7.23 10.31 -7.30
CA SER A 73 -8.09 9.40 -8.05
C SER A 73 -7.43 9.02 -9.38
N ILE A 74 -7.11 7.73 -9.52
CA ILE A 74 -6.63 7.14 -10.76
C ILE A 74 -7.74 6.44 -11.56
N VAL A 75 -8.99 6.60 -11.15
CA VAL A 75 -10.16 5.96 -11.77
C VAL A 75 -10.28 6.40 -13.24
N GLY A 76 -10.40 5.41 -14.13
CA GLY A 76 -10.53 5.60 -15.57
C GLY A 76 -9.25 6.07 -16.27
N LYS A 77 -8.11 6.16 -15.56
CA LYS A 77 -6.84 6.51 -16.19
C LYS A 77 -6.33 5.37 -17.10
N PRO A 78 -5.57 5.69 -18.16
CA PRO A 78 -5.03 4.67 -19.06
C PRO A 78 -4.14 3.67 -18.29
N ALA A 79 -4.48 2.40 -18.39
CA ALA A 79 -3.72 1.32 -17.78
C ALA A 79 -3.39 0.24 -18.81
N GLU A 80 -2.23 -0.38 -18.65
CA GLU A 80 -1.70 -1.45 -19.48
C GLU A 80 -1.20 -2.60 -18.61
N GLN A 81 -1.14 -3.80 -19.19
CA GLN A 81 -0.59 -4.97 -18.54
C GLN A 81 0.14 -5.87 -19.55
N SER A 82 1.03 -6.73 -19.07
CA SER A 82 1.89 -7.60 -19.87
C SER A 82 1.10 -8.50 -20.84
N SER A 83 -0.03 -9.03 -20.39
CA SER A 83 -0.93 -9.87 -21.17
C SER A 83 -2.34 -9.81 -20.59
N MET A 84 -3.35 -10.25 -21.34
CA MET A 84 -4.75 -10.22 -20.90
C MET A 84 -5.35 -11.62 -20.95
N HIS A 85 -5.89 -12.09 -19.83
CA HIS A 85 -6.68 -13.32 -19.79
C HIS A 85 -8.17 -13.03 -20.03
N ASN A 86 -8.88 -12.50 -19.03
CA ASN A 86 -10.32 -12.19 -19.12
C ASN A 86 -10.58 -10.68 -18.99
N ASN A 87 -9.99 -10.06 -17.98
CA ASN A 87 -10.16 -8.65 -17.66
C ASN A 87 -8.87 -7.89 -17.98
N GLY A 88 -9.03 -6.73 -18.62
CA GLY A 88 -7.92 -5.85 -18.96
C GLY A 88 -7.41 -5.05 -17.76
N ALA A 89 -6.31 -4.32 -17.99
CA ALA A 89 -5.65 -3.49 -16.98
C ALA A 89 -6.58 -2.43 -16.35
N ALA A 90 -7.56 -1.92 -17.11
CA ALA A 90 -8.52 -0.92 -16.65
C ALA A 90 -9.40 -1.37 -15.47
N ALA A 91 -9.53 -2.69 -15.23
CA ALA A 91 -10.30 -3.20 -14.11
C ALA A 91 -9.69 -2.85 -12.75
N ALA A 92 -8.38 -2.60 -12.67
CA ALA A 92 -7.71 -2.21 -11.43
C ALA A 92 -7.77 -0.69 -11.15
N VAL A 93 -8.47 0.07 -12.01
CA VAL A 93 -8.67 1.53 -11.92
C VAL A 93 -10.12 1.86 -12.26
N ASP A 94 -11.06 1.00 -11.89
CA ASP A 94 -12.48 1.21 -12.19
C ASP A 94 -13.26 1.83 -11.02
N GLY A 95 -12.62 2.02 -9.86
CA GLY A 95 -13.21 2.57 -8.65
C GLY A 95 -14.03 1.56 -7.85
N SER A 96 -13.99 0.27 -8.20
CA SER A 96 -14.72 -0.79 -7.52
C SER A 96 -14.02 -1.22 -6.23
N SER A 97 -14.77 -1.31 -5.14
CA SER A 97 -14.29 -1.91 -3.90
C SER A 97 -14.47 -3.45 -3.86
N SER A 98 -14.76 -4.08 -5.00
CA SER A 98 -15.05 -5.50 -5.08
C SER A 98 -13.77 -6.31 -5.27
N SER A 99 -13.51 -7.26 -4.37
CA SER A 99 -12.40 -8.20 -4.49
C SER A 99 -12.73 -9.45 -5.30
N ALA A 100 -13.88 -9.50 -5.97
CA ALA A 100 -14.25 -10.63 -6.83
C ALA A 100 -13.46 -10.57 -8.14
N ILE A 101 -12.94 -11.71 -8.62
CA ILE A 101 -12.14 -11.78 -9.86
C ILE A 101 -12.76 -11.07 -11.07
N THR A 102 -14.09 -10.97 -11.16
CA THR A 102 -14.79 -10.26 -12.23
C THR A 102 -14.49 -8.76 -12.27
N HIS A 103 -14.02 -8.17 -11.16
CA HIS A 103 -13.61 -6.78 -11.03
C HIS A 103 -12.10 -6.59 -11.00
N CYS A 104 -11.30 -7.65 -11.14
CA CYS A 104 -9.85 -7.54 -11.05
C CYS A 104 -9.21 -7.60 -12.43
N SER A 105 -8.12 -6.84 -12.65
CA SER A 105 -7.22 -7.06 -13.77
C SER A 105 -6.61 -8.45 -13.67
N TYR A 106 -6.33 -9.08 -14.82
CA TYR A 106 -5.89 -10.47 -14.82
C TYR A 106 -5.00 -10.78 -16.03
N THR A 107 -3.72 -11.01 -15.77
CA THR A 107 -2.76 -11.45 -16.78
C THR A 107 -2.91 -12.95 -17.09
N LEU A 108 -2.29 -13.41 -18.17
CA LEU A 108 -1.93 -14.81 -18.32
C LEU A 108 -0.77 -15.16 -17.37
N GLU A 109 -0.31 -16.41 -17.44
CA GLU A 109 0.93 -16.81 -16.79
C GLU A 109 2.12 -16.34 -17.62
N ASP A 110 2.76 -15.25 -17.18
CA ASP A 110 3.89 -14.63 -17.87
C ASP A 110 5.21 -14.89 -17.10
N PRO A 111 6.38 -14.86 -17.77
CA PRO A 111 7.68 -14.97 -17.10
C PRO A 111 8.01 -13.80 -16.15
N ALA A 112 7.37 -12.65 -16.33
CA ALA A 112 7.47 -11.45 -15.51
C ALA A 112 6.22 -10.59 -15.75
N PRO A 113 5.06 -10.94 -15.17
CA PRO A 113 3.82 -10.21 -15.39
C PRO A 113 3.92 -8.81 -14.78
N TRP A 114 3.32 -7.83 -15.44
CA TRP A 114 3.31 -6.45 -14.97
C TRP A 114 1.99 -5.75 -15.31
N TRP A 115 1.65 -4.75 -14.51
CA TRP A 115 0.57 -3.80 -14.73
C TRP A 115 1.09 -2.38 -14.49
N ARG A 116 0.63 -1.40 -15.26
CA ARG A 116 1.05 0.02 -15.16
C ARG A 116 -0.12 0.94 -15.46
N VAL A 117 -0.25 2.02 -14.69
CA VAL A 117 -1.14 3.15 -14.99
C VAL A 117 -0.33 4.39 -15.38
N ASP A 118 -0.78 5.12 -16.39
CA ASP A 118 -0.31 6.47 -16.71
C ASP A 118 -1.13 7.50 -15.94
N LEU A 119 -0.49 8.24 -15.03
CA LEU A 119 -1.13 9.27 -14.22
C LEU A 119 -1.49 10.51 -15.04
N GLY A 120 -0.89 10.68 -16.22
CA GLY A 120 -1.09 11.78 -17.17
C GLY A 120 -0.09 12.92 -17.01
N GLU A 121 0.36 13.19 -15.79
CA GLU A 121 1.40 14.16 -15.43
C GLU A 121 2.23 13.63 -14.26
N ASP A 122 3.22 14.40 -13.82
CA ASP A 122 4.08 14.01 -12.70
C ASP A 122 3.37 14.27 -11.36
N HIS A 123 3.35 13.25 -10.50
CA HIS A 123 2.82 13.32 -9.15
C HIS A 123 3.91 12.96 -8.13
N CYS A 124 3.77 13.42 -6.89
CA CYS A 124 4.67 13.00 -5.81
C CYS A 124 4.00 11.92 -4.96
N ILE A 125 4.33 10.66 -5.25
CA ILE A 125 3.66 9.50 -4.69
C ILE A 125 4.22 9.20 -3.30
N SER A 126 3.35 9.23 -2.31
CA SER A 126 3.69 8.92 -0.91
C SER A 126 3.22 7.53 -0.51
N LYS A 127 2.12 7.04 -1.10
CA LYS A 127 1.58 5.71 -0.81
C LYS A 127 0.88 5.11 -2.02
N VAL A 128 0.97 3.80 -2.15
CA VAL A 128 0.16 3.02 -3.08
C VAL A 128 -0.57 1.94 -2.28
N ARG A 129 -1.82 1.66 -2.63
CA ARG A 129 -2.57 0.52 -2.05
C ARG A 129 -3.10 -0.38 -3.14
N ILE A 130 -3.09 -1.68 -2.88
CA ILE A 130 -3.58 -2.72 -3.78
C ILE A 130 -4.66 -3.53 -3.06
N LEU A 131 -5.89 -3.49 -3.56
CA LEU A 131 -6.93 -4.45 -3.19
C LEU A 131 -6.64 -5.79 -3.89
N ASN A 132 -6.31 -6.80 -3.10
CA ASN A 132 -6.05 -8.15 -3.59
C ASN A 132 -7.36 -8.93 -3.83
N ARG A 133 -7.27 -10.02 -4.59
CA ARG A 133 -8.38 -10.94 -4.88
C ARG A 133 -8.92 -11.62 -3.61
N GLY A 134 -10.24 -11.77 -3.53
CA GLY A 134 -10.94 -12.25 -2.34
C GLY A 134 -11.74 -13.54 -2.48
N ASP A 135 -11.95 -14.09 -3.68
CA ASP A 135 -12.65 -15.36 -3.86
C ASP A 135 -11.72 -16.58 -3.80
N CYS A 136 -10.47 -16.44 -4.22
CA CYS A 136 -9.40 -17.42 -4.05
C CYS A 136 -8.05 -16.79 -4.36
N CYS A 137 -7.00 -17.60 -4.21
CA CYS A 137 -5.77 -17.39 -4.98
C CYS A 137 -5.02 -16.09 -4.67
N SER A 138 -5.33 -15.42 -3.56
CA SER A 138 -4.71 -14.19 -3.06
C SER A 138 -3.18 -14.31 -2.96
N TYR A 139 -2.69 -15.51 -2.63
CA TYR A 139 -1.26 -15.85 -2.56
C TYR A 139 -0.48 -15.57 -3.85
N ARG A 140 -1.14 -15.44 -5.01
CA ARG A 140 -0.45 -15.11 -6.28
C ARG A 140 0.17 -13.72 -6.30
N LEU A 141 -0.23 -12.84 -5.39
CA LEU A 141 0.36 -11.51 -5.24
C LEU A 141 1.65 -11.52 -4.42
N GLU A 142 2.06 -12.68 -3.85
CA GLU A 142 3.36 -12.84 -3.20
C GLU A 142 4.50 -12.46 -4.16
N ASP A 143 5.54 -11.82 -3.62
CA ASP A 143 6.69 -11.25 -4.34
C ASP A 143 6.37 -10.10 -5.30
N ALA A 144 5.13 -9.63 -5.40
CA ALA A 144 4.80 -8.46 -6.18
C ALA A 144 5.52 -7.21 -5.66
N VAL A 145 6.02 -6.39 -6.57
CA VAL A 145 6.78 -5.16 -6.31
C VAL A 145 6.02 -3.98 -6.86
N VAL A 146 5.78 -2.98 -6.02
CA VAL A 146 5.24 -1.69 -6.47
C VAL A 146 6.38 -0.78 -6.85
N ARG A 147 6.22 -0.05 -7.96
CA ARG A 147 7.19 0.92 -8.47
C ARG A 147 6.49 2.20 -8.90
N ALA A 148 7.21 3.31 -8.83
CA ALA A 148 6.73 4.60 -9.31
C ALA A 148 7.87 5.39 -9.94
N GLY A 149 7.68 5.93 -11.13
CA GLY A 149 8.66 6.79 -11.81
C GLY A 149 8.21 7.23 -13.20
N ASP A 150 9.13 7.77 -13.99
CA ASP A 150 8.83 8.37 -15.29
C ASP A 150 9.14 7.46 -16.49
N ASN A 151 9.68 6.27 -16.24
CA ASN A 151 10.00 5.32 -17.31
C ASN A 151 8.78 4.46 -17.67
N THR A 152 8.58 4.22 -18.97
CA THR A 152 7.55 3.29 -19.45
C THR A 152 7.92 1.83 -19.16
N THR A 153 9.20 1.50 -19.13
CA THR A 153 9.69 0.19 -18.70
C THR A 153 9.55 0.07 -17.19
N VAL A 154 8.67 -0.82 -16.72
CA VAL A 154 8.31 -0.95 -15.29
C VAL A 154 9.53 -1.11 -14.39
N THR A 155 10.48 -1.97 -14.77
CA THR A 155 11.67 -2.30 -13.96
C THR A 155 12.70 -1.18 -13.86
N ASP A 156 12.61 -0.15 -14.70
CA ASP A 156 13.52 0.99 -14.69
C ASP A 156 13.11 2.04 -13.63
N ASN A 157 11.93 1.89 -13.02
CA ASN A 157 11.43 2.77 -11.97
C ASN A 157 11.81 2.26 -10.56
N PRO A 158 12.06 3.17 -9.61
CA PRO A 158 12.35 2.83 -8.21
C PRO A 158 11.16 2.14 -7.54
N THR A 159 11.46 1.29 -6.56
CA THR A 159 10.46 0.56 -5.79
C THR A 159 9.81 1.45 -4.73
N CYS A 160 8.48 1.36 -4.61
CA CYS A 160 7.72 1.93 -3.50
C CYS A 160 7.50 0.85 -2.44
N GLY A 161 8.20 0.97 -1.31
CA GLY A 161 8.14 -0.01 -0.23
C GLY A 161 8.84 -1.34 -0.56
N SER A 162 8.55 -2.36 0.27
CA SER A 162 9.09 -3.71 0.12
C SER A 162 8.17 -4.59 -0.74
N PRO A 163 8.70 -5.67 -1.35
CA PRO A 163 7.88 -6.67 -2.02
C PRO A 163 6.81 -7.28 -1.10
N VAL A 164 5.70 -7.74 -1.68
CA VAL A 164 4.61 -8.39 -0.97
C VAL A 164 5.09 -9.69 -0.33
N THR A 165 4.93 -9.79 0.99
CA THR A 165 5.25 -11.02 1.72
C THR A 165 4.13 -12.05 1.61
N ALA A 166 4.44 -13.33 1.82
CA ALA A 166 3.43 -14.39 1.94
C ALA A 166 2.32 -14.01 2.93
N ALA A 167 2.68 -13.48 4.11
CA ALA A 167 1.71 -13.09 5.15
C ALA A 167 0.73 -12.01 4.67
N GLN A 168 1.18 -11.07 3.84
CA GLN A 168 0.33 -10.04 3.23
C GLN A 168 -0.55 -10.58 2.10
N ALA A 169 -0.03 -11.53 1.30
CA ALA A 169 -0.76 -12.10 0.18
C ALA A 169 -1.76 -13.19 0.60
N GLN A 170 -1.56 -13.86 1.74
CA GLN A 170 -2.43 -14.96 2.19
C GLN A 170 -3.88 -14.55 2.43
N PRO A 171 -4.18 -13.44 3.14
CA PRO A 171 -5.56 -13.06 3.39
C PRO A 171 -6.33 -12.71 2.12
N LEU A 172 -7.55 -13.24 2.02
CA LEU A 172 -8.44 -13.01 0.88
C LEU A 172 -9.03 -11.60 0.93
N GLY A 173 -8.95 -10.87 -0.19
CA GLY A 173 -9.71 -9.64 -0.40
C GLY A 173 -9.18 -8.43 0.37
N CYS A 174 -7.93 -8.47 0.80
CA CYS A 174 -7.36 -7.44 1.64
C CYS A 174 -6.56 -6.42 0.84
N THR A 175 -6.56 -5.19 1.36
CA THR A 175 -5.77 -4.09 0.82
C THR A 175 -4.37 -4.09 1.41
N ILE A 176 -3.35 -4.21 0.56
CA ILE A 176 -1.95 -4.13 0.95
C ILE A 176 -1.46 -2.71 0.69
N GLU A 177 -0.81 -2.11 1.68
CA GLU A 177 -0.33 -0.72 1.62
C GLU A 177 1.18 -0.67 1.49
N PHE A 178 1.65 0.23 0.62
CA PHE A 178 3.05 0.46 0.30
C PHE A 178 3.34 1.94 0.53
N ASP A 179 4.03 2.28 1.61
CA ASP A 179 4.50 3.65 1.80
C ASP A 179 5.80 3.85 1.01
N CYS A 180 5.82 4.84 0.13
CA CYS A 180 6.99 5.23 -0.65
C CYS A 180 7.81 6.20 0.20
N SER A 181 8.94 5.74 0.74
CA SER A 181 9.83 6.54 1.59
C SER A 181 11.28 6.41 1.12
N PRO A 182 11.90 7.48 0.57
CA PRO A 182 11.31 8.80 0.32
C PRO A 182 10.17 8.76 -0.71
N GLU A 183 9.35 9.82 -0.73
CA GLU A 183 8.29 9.99 -1.72
C GLU A 183 8.87 10.03 -3.15
N LEU A 184 8.11 9.48 -4.11
CA LEU A 184 8.59 9.24 -5.46
C LEU A 184 7.90 10.15 -6.45
N ARG A 185 8.67 11.01 -7.14
CA ARG A 185 8.16 11.72 -8.31
C ARG A 185 7.92 10.72 -9.43
N ALA A 186 6.70 10.66 -9.94
CA ALA A 186 6.31 9.67 -10.92
C ALA A 186 5.14 10.13 -11.80
N ARG A 187 5.25 9.85 -13.10
CA ARG A 187 4.11 9.79 -14.02
C ARG A 187 3.47 8.40 -14.09
N TYR A 188 4.22 7.33 -13.82
CA TYR A 188 3.73 5.95 -13.88
C TYR A 188 3.80 5.29 -12.52
N VAL A 189 2.73 4.59 -12.15
CA VAL A 189 2.71 3.62 -11.04
C VAL A 189 2.52 2.24 -11.65
N SER A 190 3.29 1.27 -11.16
CA SER A 190 3.28 -0.09 -11.69
C SER A 190 3.43 -1.14 -10.61
N VAL A 191 2.95 -2.34 -10.92
CA VAL A 191 3.11 -3.54 -10.10
C VAL A 191 3.70 -4.63 -11.00
N ASP A 192 4.81 -5.24 -10.60
CA ASP A 192 5.42 -6.38 -11.29
C ASP A 192 5.69 -7.55 -10.33
N ILE A 193 5.69 -8.77 -10.85
CA ILE A 193 6.22 -9.94 -10.13
C ILE A 193 7.56 -10.28 -10.77
N PRO A 194 8.70 -10.18 -10.05
CA PRO A 194 10.04 -10.54 -10.54
C PRO A 194 10.21 -12.06 -10.70
N GLY A 195 9.39 -12.68 -11.55
CA GLY A 195 9.37 -14.12 -11.75
C GLY A 195 8.12 -14.57 -12.49
N LYS A 196 8.12 -15.86 -12.84
CA LYS A 196 6.99 -16.44 -13.55
C LYS A 196 5.77 -16.47 -12.65
N GLY A 197 4.66 -15.89 -13.11
CA GLY A 197 3.46 -15.80 -12.30
C GLY A 197 2.25 -15.27 -13.05
N ILE A 198 1.17 -15.07 -12.31
CA ILE A 198 -0.07 -14.45 -12.80
C ILE A 198 -0.35 -13.25 -11.90
N LEU A 199 -0.38 -12.05 -12.48
CA LEU A 199 -0.69 -10.83 -11.75
C LEU A 199 -2.19 -10.57 -11.80
N GLN A 200 -2.75 -10.28 -10.63
CA GLN A 200 -4.16 -9.97 -10.43
C GLN A 200 -4.28 -8.80 -9.45
N LEU A 201 -4.98 -7.73 -9.84
CA LEU A 201 -5.15 -6.53 -9.03
C LEU A 201 -6.62 -6.13 -9.11
N CYS A 202 -7.30 -6.05 -7.97
CA CYS A 202 -8.73 -5.72 -7.96
C CYS A 202 -8.97 -4.22 -7.97
N GLU A 203 -8.14 -3.46 -7.26
CA GLU A 203 -8.13 -2.01 -7.34
C GLU A 203 -6.76 -1.51 -6.90
N VAL A 204 -6.25 -0.48 -7.58
CA VAL A 204 -5.05 0.26 -7.17
C VAL A 204 -5.46 1.67 -6.80
N THR A 205 -5.02 2.14 -5.64
CA THR A 205 -5.22 3.53 -5.20
C THR A 205 -3.89 4.16 -4.87
N VAL A 206 -3.82 5.49 -4.99
CA VAL A 206 -2.58 6.25 -4.86
C VAL A 206 -2.84 7.43 -3.92
N GLU A 207 -1.92 7.65 -2.98
CA GLU A 207 -1.82 8.92 -2.27
C GLU A 207 -0.61 9.70 -2.77
N GLU A 208 -0.80 11.01 -2.80
CA GLU A 208 0.23 11.97 -3.17
C GLU A 208 0.38 13.05 -2.11
N ILE A 209 1.54 13.70 -2.14
CA ILE A 209 1.78 14.99 -1.48
C ILE A 209 2.01 16.06 -2.56
N PRO A 210 2.02 17.36 -2.21
CA PRO A 210 2.37 18.43 -3.15
C PRO A 210 3.70 18.15 -3.86
N LEU A 211 3.74 18.38 -5.17
CA LEU A 211 4.86 17.99 -6.03
C LEU A 211 6.18 18.69 -5.66
N ASP A 212 6.10 19.89 -5.12
CA ASP A 212 7.22 20.68 -4.60
C ASP A 212 7.85 20.09 -3.33
N HIS A 213 7.19 19.14 -2.67
CA HIS A 213 7.68 18.45 -1.48
C HIS A 213 8.43 17.15 -1.79
N CYS A 214 8.40 16.68 -3.04
CA CYS A 214 9.05 15.42 -3.47
C CYS A 214 10.58 15.39 -3.35
N SER A 215 11.20 16.55 -3.13
CA SER A 215 12.64 16.70 -2.93
C SER A 215 13.06 16.71 -1.45
N GLY A 216 12.14 16.46 -0.52
CA GLY A 216 12.45 16.32 0.92
C GLY A 216 12.78 17.64 1.65
N GLU A 217 12.49 18.80 1.06
CA GLU A 217 12.90 20.11 1.60
C GLU A 217 11.78 20.96 2.21
N GLN A 218 10.52 20.50 2.22
CA GLN A 218 9.44 21.27 2.81
C GLN A 218 8.53 20.41 3.68
N ASN A 219 8.42 20.80 4.95
CA ASN A 219 7.43 20.27 5.86
C ASN A 219 6.06 20.84 5.48
N CYS A 220 5.06 19.96 5.44
CA CYS A 220 3.65 20.35 5.52
C CYS A 220 3.40 21.26 6.72
N GLN A 221 3.02 22.53 6.46
CA GLN A 221 2.57 23.49 7.47
C GLN A 221 1.05 23.51 7.57
#